data_AF-A0A7S6WWI3-F1
#
_entry.id   AF-A0A7S6WWI3-F1
#
_cell.length_a   1.000
_cell.length_b   1.000
_cell.length_c   1.000
_cell.angle_alpha   90.00
_cell.angle_beta   90.00
_cell.angle_gamma   90.00
#
_symmetry.space_group_name_H-M   'P 1'
#
loop_
_entity.id
_entity.type
_entity.pdbx_description
1 polymer ?
#
loop_
_entity_poly.entity_id
_entity_poly.type
_entity_poly.pdbx_seq_one_letter_code
_entity_poly.pdbx_strand_id
1 'polypeptide(L)'
;MASQTNQRITLEPSTFNETDLDLLVSFLHQAPRTVERTPPALLDPDGKKQIIPFALYETLTTIVDALHQNKGVSIIPTNTQLTTQQAADYLQISRPTLVKILESGTIPFTTVGRHRRVLLADLIGYEDQLRRERRSYLKSQTQQATADNSYFDH
;
A
#
# COMPACT_ATOMS: atom_id res chain seq x y z
N MET A 1 10.73 28.72 0.12
CA MET A 1 10.43 28.23 1.48
C MET A 1 9.19 27.34 1.39
N ALA A 2 9.16 26.06 1.72
CA ALA A 2 10.07 25.18 2.46
C ALA A 2 10.36 23.89 1.66
N SER A 3 11.62 23.45 1.63
CA SER A 3 11.98 22.07 1.25
C SER A 3 11.55 21.17 2.40
N GLN A 4 10.33 20.65 2.37
CA GLN A 4 9.96 19.58 3.28
C GLN A 4 10.67 18.30 2.84
N THR A 5 11.47 17.77 3.74
CA THR A 5 12.25 16.55 3.71
C THR A 5 11.42 15.37 3.19
N ASN A 6 11.45 15.16 1.88
CA ASN A 6 10.79 14.07 1.17
C ASN A 6 11.69 12.83 1.17
N GLN A 7 12.08 12.38 2.36
CA GLN A 7 13.01 11.26 2.52
C GLN A 7 12.25 9.95 2.40
N ARG A 8 12.40 9.29 1.24
CA ARG A 8 12.11 7.86 1.10
C ARG A 8 13.07 7.08 1.99
N ILE A 9 12.53 6.20 2.81
CA ILE A 9 13.33 5.23 3.58
C ILE A 9 13.21 3.90 2.85
N THR A 10 14.35 3.29 2.53
CA THR A 10 14.41 1.95 1.96
C THR A 10 15.09 1.02 2.94
N LEU A 11 14.42 -0.07 3.28
CA LEU A 11 14.95 -1.17 4.07
C LEU A 11 15.35 -2.28 3.11
N GLU A 12 16.65 -2.53 2.99
CA GLU A 12 17.16 -3.64 2.20
C GLU A 12 17.31 -4.89 3.09
N PRO A 13 16.95 -6.09 2.61
CA PRO A 13 17.01 -7.32 3.41
C PRO A 13 18.41 -7.57 4.00
N SER A 14 19.46 -7.24 3.24
CA SER A 14 20.87 -7.38 3.64
C SER A 14 21.29 -6.52 4.83
N THR A 15 20.45 -5.58 5.27
CA THR A 15 20.70 -4.73 6.44
C THR A 15 20.46 -5.48 7.75
N PHE A 16 19.77 -6.63 7.70
CA PHE A 16 19.32 -7.36 8.87
C PHE A 16 20.04 -8.72 8.97
N ASN A 17 20.17 -9.21 10.21
CA ASN A 17 20.59 -10.58 10.46
C ASN A 17 19.43 -11.53 10.12
N GLU A 18 19.72 -12.58 9.34
CA GLU A 18 18.74 -13.57 8.88
C GLU A 18 18.08 -14.32 10.05
N THR A 19 18.86 -14.73 11.05
CA THR A 19 18.33 -15.41 12.25
C THR A 19 17.40 -14.51 13.05
N ASP A 20 17.73 -13.23 13.19
CA ASP A 20 16.87 -12.28 13.92
C ASP A 20 15.57 -12.01 13.15
N LEU A 21 15.63 -11.95 11.81
CA LEU A 21 14.45 -11.85 10.96
C LEU A 21 13.54 -13.08 11.10
N ASP A 22 14.10 -14.29 11.07
CA ASP A 22 13.34 -15.55 11.22
C ASP A 22 12.59 -15.62 12.55
N LEU A 23 13.28 -15.23 13.63
CA LEU A 23 12.69 -15.16 14.97
C LEU A 23 11.57 -14.13 15.02
N LEU A 24 11.76 -12.97 14.39
CA LEU A 24 10.77 -11.91 14.35
C LEU A 24 9.53 -12.29 13.53
N VAL A 25 9.71 -12.94 12.37
CA VAL A 25 8.60 -13.51 11.58
C VAL A 25 7.81 -14.50 12.43
N SER A 26 8.50 -15.45 13.05
CA SER A 26 7.88 -16.48 13.89
C SER A 26 7.07 -15.86 15.03
N PHE A 27 7.64 -14.86 15.71
CA PHE A 27 6.98 -14.12 16.79
C PHE A 27 5.71 -13.39 16.30
N LEU A 28 5.81 -12.65 15.19
CA LEU A 28 4.70 -11.82 14.70
C LEU A 28 3.52 -12.68 14.21
N HIS A 29 3.78 -13.88 13.68
CA HIS A 29 2.74 -14.82 13.22
C HIS A 29 2.14 -15.67 14.35
N GLN A 30 2.87 -15.91 15.44
CA GLN A 30 2.37 -16.68 16.59
C GLN A 30 1.41 -15.89 17.49
N ALA A 31 1.35 -14.55 17.34
CA ALA A 31 0.47 -13.73 18.16
C ALA A 31 -1.02 -14.11 17.97
N PRO A 32 -1.73 -14.48 19.05
CA PRO A 32 -3.11 -14.98 18.96
C PRO A 32 -4.05 -13.94 18.36
N ARG A 33 -4.79 -14.31 17.31
CA ARG A 33 -5.74 -13.43 16.61
C ARG A 33 -7.08 -13.23 17.33
N THR A 34 -7.23 -13.76 18.55
CA THR A 34 -8.48 -13.95 19.30
C THR A 34 -9.02 -12.70 20.03
N VAL A 35 -10.22 -12.84 20.61
CA VAL A 35 -11.19 -11.78 21.00
C VAL A 35 -10.78 -10.93 22.23
N GLU A 36 -9.93 -11.44 23.13
CA GLU A 36 -9.38 -10.66 24.25
C GLU A 36 -7.96 -10.19 23.93
N ARG A 37 -7.84 -9.08 23.19
CA ARG A 37 -6.54 -8.56 22.78
C ARG A 37 -5.93 -7.69 23.87
N THR A 38 -4.76 -8.10 24.35
CA THR A 38 -3.82 -7.11 24.89
C THR A 38 -3.32 -6.26 23.72
N PRO A 39 -3.41 -4.92 23.77
CA PRO A 39 -2.98 -4.10 22.65
C PRO A 39 -1.46 -4.25 22.44
N PRO A 40 -0.99 -4.33 21.18
CA PRO A 40 0.43 -4.45 20.88
C PRO A 40 1.19 -3.24 21.42
N ALA A 41 2.45 -3.46 21.79
CA ALA A 41 3.28 -2.43 22.37
C ALA A 41 4.71 -2.55 21.88
N LEU A 42 5.39 -1.42 21.78
CA LEU A 42 6.83 -1.35 21.62
C LEU A 42 7.49 -1.25 22.99
N LEU A 43 8.67 -1.86 23.10
CA LEU A 43 9.59 -1.65 24.20
C LEU A 43 10.79 -0.89 23.63
N ASP A 44 11.10 0.26 24.20
CA ASP A 44 12.32 1.00 23.85
C ASP A 44 13.56 0.39 24.53
N PRO A 45 14.78 0.82 24.17
CA PRO A 45 16.00 0.33 24.81
C PRO A 45 16.09 0.60 26.32
N ASP A 46 15.33 1.56 26.85
CA ASP A 46 15.26 1.88 28.29
C ASP A 46 14.23 1.01 29.03
N GLY A 47 13.51 0.12 28.32
CA GLY A 47 12.45 -0.71 28.89
C GLY A 47 11.11 0.00 29.04
N LYS A 48 10.92 1.20 28.47
CA LYS A 48 9.62 1.88 28.47
C LYS A 48 8.70 1.24 27.45
N LYS A 49 7.47 0.97 27.89
CA LYS A 49 6.42 0.36 27.08
C LYS A 49 5.51 1.44 26.49
N GLN A 50 5.33 1.43 25.16
CA GLN A 50 4.41 2.30 24.45
C GLN A 50 3.40 1.46 23.66
N ILE A 51 2.11 1.64 23.93
CA ILE A 51 1.05 1.00 23.15
C ILE A 51 1.02 1.58 21.73
N ILE A 52 0.83 0.71 20.74
CA ILE A 52 0.70 1.09 19.33
C ILE A 52 -0.67 0.68 18.75
N PRO A 53 -1.15 1.39 17.72
CA PRO A 53 -2.32 0.96 16.96
C PRO A 53 -2.10 -0.42 16.34
N PHE A 54 -3.16 -1.24 16.30
CA PHE A 54 -3.09 -2.56 15.68
C PHE A 54 -2.68 -2.51 14.21
N ALA A 55 -3.10 -1.48 13.48
CA ALA A 55 -2.70 -1.27 12.09
C ALA A 55 -1.18 -1.13 11.91
N LEU A 56 -0.46 -0.51 12.87
CA LEU A 56 1.01 -0.44 12.80
C LEU A 56 1.67 -1.80 13.06
N TYR A 57 1.08 -2.60 13.95
CA TYR A 57 1.53 -3.97 14.19
C TYR A 57 1.39 -4.83 12.92
N GLU A 58 0.23 -4.80 12.26
CA GLU A 58 0.01 -5.53 10.99
C GLU A 58 0.92 -5.03 9.86
N THR A 59 1.16 -3.72 9.81
CA THR A 59 2.11 -3.13 8.87
C THR A 59 3.51 -3.69 9.12
N LEU A 60 3.96 -3.78 10.37
CA LEU A 60 5.26 -4.36 10.71
C LEU A 60 5.34 -5.83 10.26
N THR A 61 4.30 -6.64 10.50
CA THR A 61 4.24 -8.03 10.00
C THR A 61 4.46 -8.09 8.49
N THR A 62 3.78 -7.23 7.74
CA THR A 62 3.90 -7.18 6.28
C THR A 62 5.32 -6.78 5.83
N ILE A 63 5.94 -5.83 6.53
CA ILE A 63 7.32 -5.39 6.24
C ILE A 63 8.30 -6.54 6.48
N VAL A 64 8.23 -7.19 7.64
CA VAL A 64 9.14 -8.28 8.00
C VAL A 64 8.97 -9.47 7.06
N ASP A 65 7.74 -9.81 6.68
CA ASP A 65 7.46 -10.87 5.69
C ASP A 65 8.11 -10.59 4.33
N ALA A 66 8.09 -9.34 3.88
CA ALA A 66 8.74 -8.93 2.64
C ALA A 66 10.27 -9.04 2.74
N LEU A 67 10.86 -8.55 3.84
CA LEU A 67 12.30 -8.61 4.08
C LEU A 67 12.79 -10.08 4.16
N HIS A 68 12.06 -10.95 4.86
CA HIS A 68 12.35 -12.38 4.94
C HIS A 68 12.27 -13.07 3.56
N GLN A 69 11.41 -12.60 2.66
CA GLN A 69 11.35 -13.06 1.27
C GLN A 69 12.44 -12.44 0.37
N ASN A 70 13.45 -11.80 0.96
CA ASN A 70 14.52 -11.08 0.27
C ASN A 70 13.98 -9.97 -0.68
N LYS A 71 12.89 -9.31 -0.28
CA LYS A 71 12.30 -8.17 -1.00
C LYS A 71 12.54 -6.89 -0.21
N GLY A 72 13.17 -5.90 -0.83
CA GLY A 72 13.33 -4.58 -0.25
C GLY A 72 11.99 -3.89 -0.02
N VAL A 73 11.90 -3.11 1.04
CA VAL A 73 10.69 -2.36 1.42
C VAL A 73 10.99 -0.87 1.34
N SER A 74 10.06 -0.10 0.77
CA SER A 74 10.18 1.36 0.71
C SER A 74 8.98 2.04 1.36
N ILE A 75 9.28 2.96 2.29
CA ILE A 75 8.29 3.82 2.93
C ILE A 75 8.40 5.20 2.27
N ILE A 76 7.31 5.64 1.67
CA ILE A 76 7.22 6.90 0.93
C ILE A 76 6.06 7.71 1.51
N PRO A 77 6.29 8.96 1.95
CA PRO A 77 5.21 9.85 2.39
C PRO A 77 4.13 10.02 1.31
N THR A 78 2.87 10.04 1.69
CA THR A 78 1.77 10.18 0.71
C THR A 78 1.73 11.56 0.05
N ASN A 79 2.31 12.58 0.68
CA ASN A 79 2.46 13.93 0.11
C ASN A 79 3.67 14.06 -0.85
N THR A 80 4.38 12.96 -1.15
CA THR A 80 5.46 12.96 -2.15
C THR A 80 4.91 13.33 -3.53
N GLN A 81 5.51 14.33 -4.17
CA GLN A 81 5.28 14.63 -5.59
C GLN A 81 6.13 13.72 -6.48
N LEU A 82 5.46 12.97 -7.35
CA LEU A 82 6.06 12.08 -8.32
C LEU A 82 6.12 12.72 -9.70
N THR A 83 7.17 12.38 -10.46
CA THR A 83 7.19 12.64 -11.90
C THR A 83 6.14 11.77 -12.60
N THR A 84 5.74 12.15 -13.81
CA THR A 84 4.84 11.31 -14.63
C THR A 84 5.43 9.94 -14.97
N GLN A 85 6.76 9.77 -14.93
CA GLN A 85 7.33 8.42 -15.10
C GLN A 85 7.07 7.58 -13.86
N GLN A 86 7.47 8.09 -12.69
CA GLN A 86 7.28 7.40 -11.41
C GLN A 86 5.82 7.10 -11.12
N ALA A 87 4.92 8.01 -11.46
CA ALA A 87 3.48 7.81 -11.33
C ALA A 87 2.95 6.71 -12.27
N ALA A 88 3.50 6.60 -13.48
CA ALA A 88 3.12 5.58 -14.44
C ALA A 88 3.64 4.20 -14.01
N ASP A 89 4.88 4.16 -13.52
CA ASP A 89 5.50 2.97 -12.95
C ASP A 89 4.72 2.49 -11.71
N TYR A 90 4.29 3.42 -10.85
CA TYR A 90 3.46 3.13 -9.67
C TYR A 90 2.12 2.49 -10.06
N LEU A 91 1.42 3.05 -11.05
CA LEU A 91 0.15 2.50 -11.56
C LEU A 91 0.32 1.30 -12.51
N GLN A 92 1.57 0.90 -12.79
CA GLN A 92 1.90 -0.17 -13.74
C GLN A 92 1.29 0.02 -15.13
N ILE A 93 1.29 1.26 -15.63
CA ILE A 93 0.79 1.63 -16.96
C ILE A 93 1.84 2.36 -17.78
N SER A 94 1.60 2.48 -19.09
CA SER A 94 2.47 3.29 -19.95
C SER A 94 2.38 4.78 -19.56
N ARG A 95 3.50 5.50 -19.62
CA ARG A 95 3.52 6.94 -19.40
C ARG A 95 2.57 7.70 -20.33
N PRO A 96 2.46 7.39 -21.65
CA PRO A 96 1.45 8.03 -22.50
C PRO A 96 0.01 7.81 -22.01
N THR A 97 -0.32 6.62 -21.48
CA THR A 97 -1.63 6.35 -20.88
C THR A 97 -1.86 7.24 -19.67
N LEU A 98 -0.88 7.33 -18.76
CA LEU A 98 -0.99 8.22 -17.60
C LEU A 98 -1.23 9.67 -18.04
N VAL A 99 -0.47 10.17 -19.02
CA VAL A 99 -0.62 11.57 -19.48
C VAL A 99 -2.05 11.84 -19.96
N LYS A 100 -2.68 10.91 -20.69
CA LYS A 100 -4.09 11.04 -21.10
C LYS A 100 -5.04 11.13 -19.90
N ILE A 101 -4.82 10.33 -18.85
CA ILE A 101 -5.62 10.35 -17.62
C ILE A 101 -5.44 11.67 -16.85
N LEU A 102 -4.22 12.22 -16.85
CA LEU A 102 -3.95 13.53 -16.25
C LEU A 102 -4.62 14.65 -17.05
N GLU A 103 -4.54 14.61 -18.38
CA GLU A 103 -5.14 15.61 -19.27
C GLU A 103 -6.68 15.55 -19.29
N SER A 104 -7.28 14.39 -19.00
CA SER A 104 -8.74 14.28 -18.78
C SER A 104 -9.20 14.86 -17.44
N GLY A 105 -8.27 15.26 -16.55
CA GLY A 105 -8.57 15.78 -15.22
C GLY A 105 -8.98 14.70 -14.20
N THR A 106 -8.84 13.42 -14.54
CA THR A 106 -9.23 12.31 -13.68
C THR A 106 -8.32 12.18 -12.45
N ILE A 107 -7.02 12.43 -12.64
CA ILE A 107 -6.05 12.50 -11.54
C ILE A 107 -5.50 13.93 -11.50
N PRO A 108 -5.58 14.65 -10.37
CA PRO A 108 -4.99 15.97 -10.23
C PRO A 108 -3.48 15.97 -10.49
N PHE A 109 -2.97 17.05 -11.07
CA PHE A 109 -1.54 17.27 -11.21
C PHE A 109 -1.22 18.75 -11.08
N THR A 110 0.03 19.03 -10.71
CA THR A 110 0.60 20.37 -10.72
C THR A 110 1.72 20.45 -11.76
N THR A 111 2.12 21.67 -12.13
CA THR A 111 3.26 21.89 -13.02
C THR A 111 4.37 22.60 -12.26
N VAL A 112 5.59 22.08 -12.39
CA VAL A 112 6.81 22.72 -11.90
C VAL A 112 7.68 23.00 -13.11
N GLY A 113 7.69 24.28 -13.52
CA GLY A 113 8.21 24.67 -14.83
C GLY A 113 7.42 24.02 -15.96
N ARG A 114 8.09 23.23 -16.82
CA ARG A 114 7.47 22.51 -17.93
C ARG A 114 7.03 21.08 -17.59
N HIS A 115 7.32 20.60 -16.38
CA HIS A 115 7.10 19.21 -16.03
C HIS A 115 5.91 19.06 -15.09
N ARG A 116 5.06 18.07 -15.38
CA ARG A 116 3.96 17.67 -14.50
C ARG A 116 4.48 16.93 -13.26
N ARG A 117 3.76 17.11 -12.16
CA ARG A 117 3.96 16.46 -10.86
C ARG A 117 2.62 15.96 -10.34
N VAL A 118 2.60 14.73 -9.83
CA VAL A 118 1.39 14.08 -9.31
C VAL A 118 1.64 13.71 -7.85
N LEU A 119 0.72 14.02 -6.96
CA LEU A 119 0.87 13.59 -5.56
C LEU A 119 0.61 12.08 -5.46
N LEU A 120 1.43 11.39 -4.68
CA LEU A 120 1.23 9.96 -4.42
C LEU A 120 -0.15 9.68 -3.81
N ALA A 121 -0.65 10.56 -2.94
CA ALA A 121 -2.00 10.48 -2.37
C ALA A 121 -3.10 10.42 -3.46
N ASP A 122 -2.96 11.21 -4.52
CA ASP A 122 -3.94 11.24 -5.62
C ASP A 122 -3.91 9.93 -6.44
N LEU A 123 -2.71 9.34 -6.61
CA LEU A 123 -2.57 8.04 -7.29
C LEU A 123 -3.18 6.90 -6.47
N ILE A 124 -2.97 6.90 -5.15
CA ILE A 124 -3.58 5.93 -4.22
C ILE A 124 -5.11 6.03 -4.31
N GLY A 125 -5.64 7.25 -4.25
CA GLY A 125 -7.09 7.49 -4.35
C GLY A 125 -7.69 6.98 -5.67
N TYR A 126 -6.98 7.18 -6.78
CA TYR A 126 -7.39 6.67 -8.09
C TYR A 126 -7.37 5.14 -8.16
N GLU A 127 -6.31 4.49 -7.67
CA GLU A 127 -6.21 3.03 -7.66
C GLU A 127 -7.34 2.40 -6.82
N ASP A 128 -7.62 2.97 -5.66
CA ASP A 128 -8.70 2.49 -4.80
C ASP A 128 -10.09 2.66 -5.43
N GLN A 129 -10.31 3.74 -6.20
CA GLN A 129 -11.51 3.90 -7.00
C GLN A 129 -11.65 2.78 -8.04
N LEU A 130 -10.61 2.53 -8.82
CA LEU A 130 -10.60 1.45 -9.82
C LEU A 130 -10.87 0.08 -9.21
N ARG A 131 -10.27 -0.21 -8.04
CA ARG A 131 -10.52 -1.46 -7.30
C ARG A 131 -11.98 -1.60 -6.90
N ARG A 132 -12.60 -0.53 -6.40
CA ARG A 132 -14.03 -0.52 -6.03
C ARG A 132 -14.93 -0.75 -7.25
N GLU A 133 -14.66 -0.07 -8.36
CA GLU A 133 -15.42 -0.22 -9.60
C GLU A 133 -15.33 -1.65 -10.14
N ARG A 134 -14.13 -2.24 -10.17
CA ARG A 134 -13.92 -3.63 -10.60
C ARG A 134 -14.70 -4.61 -9.72
N ARG A 135 -14.67 -4.42 -8.39
CA ARG A 135 -15.41 -5.28 -7.45
C ARG A 135 -16.92 -5.18 -7.64
N SER A 136 -17.44 -3.98 -7.88
CA SER A 136 -18.86 -3.76 -8.15
C SER A 136 -19.30 -4.43 -9.45
N TYR A 137 -18.51 -4.32 -10.52
CA TYR A 137 -18.79 -4.97 -11.81
C TYR A 137 -18.85 -6.50 -11.70
N LEU A 138 -17.87 -7.10 -11.03
CA LEU A 138 -17.85 -8.55 -10.79
C LEU A 138 -19.09 -9.01 -9.99
N LYS A 139 -19.48 -8.24 -8.96
CA LYS A 139 -20.68 -8.55 -8.17
C LYS A 139 -21.96 -8.50 -9.02
N SER A 140 -22.09 -7.52 -9.93
CA SER A 140 -23.25 -7.46 -10.82
C SER A 140 -23.31 -8.64 -11.80
N GLN A 141 -22.17 -9.13 -12.30
CA GLN A 141 -22.15 -10.31 -13.18
C GLN A 141 -22.52 -11.60 -12.44
N THR A 142 -22.07 -11.79 -11.20
CA THR A 142 -22.46 -12.97 -10.40
C THR A 142 -23.95 -12.97 -10.08
N GLN A 143 -24.55 -11.81 -9.81
CA GLN A 143 -26.00 -11.68 -9.60
C GLN A 143 -26.82 -12.01 -10.86
N GLN A 144 -26.32 -11.64 -12.05
CA GLN A 144 -26.95 -12.00 -13.33
C GLN A 144 -26.86 -13.51 -13.62
N ALA A 145 -25.72 -14.15 -13.35
CA ALA A 145 -25.56 -15.59 -13.54
C ALA A 145 -26.43 -16.43 -12.59
N THR A 146 -26.68 -15.97 -11.36
CA THR A 146 -27.62 -16.65 -10.45
C THR A 146 -29.08 -16.49 -10.86
N ALA A 147 -29.43 -15.43 -11.60
CA ALA A 147 -30.78 -15.22 -12.13
C ALA A 147 -31.06 -16.02 -13.42
N ASP A 148 -30.04 -16.28 -14.23
CA ASP A 148 -30.18 -17.09 -15.45
C ASP A 148 -30.30 -18.60 -15.16
N ASN A 149 -29.73 -19.10 -14.06
CA ASN A 149 -29.84 -20.51 -13.69
C ASN A 149 -31.22 -20.89 -13.10
N SER A 150 -32.10 -19.92 -12.83
CA SER A 150 -33.49 -20.17 -12.39
C SER A 150 -34.49 -20.35 -13.55
N TYR A 151 -34.03 -20.36 -14.80
CA TYR A 151 -34.89 -20.53 -15.99
C TYR A 151 -34.98 -21.97 -16.54
N PHE A 152 -34.27 -22.93 -15.93
CA PHE A 152 -34.24 -24.33 -16.40
C PHE A 152 -34.92 -25.34 -15.47
N ASP A 153 -35.68 -24.89 -14.48
CA ASP A 153 -36.36 -25.79 -13.51
C ASP A 153 -37.88 -25.81 -13.75
N HIS A 154 -38.32 -26.52 -14.80
CA HIS A 154 -39.72 -26.90 -15.05
C HIS A 154 -39.81 -28.33 -15.61
#